data_AF-A0A0Q8AL03-F1
#
_entry.id   AF-A0A0Q8AL03-F1
#
_cell.length_a   1.000
_cell.length_b   1.000
_cell.length_c   1.000
_cell.angle_alpha   90.00
_cell.angle_beta   90.00
_cell.angle_gamma   90.00
#
_symmetry.space_group_name_H-M   'P 1'
#
loop_
_entity.id
_entity.type
_entity.pdbx_description
1 polymer ?
#
loop_
_entity_poly.entity_id
_entity_poly.type
_entity_poly.pdbx_seq_one_letter_code
_entity_poly.pdbx_strand_id
1 'polypeptide(L)'
;MPNIIVPASGEALPKIAFDRAAIMNEAHRYARMYAGREWSYSKLISWGLKAAWKQAKDGTTPAQRRAEGIRAEIDALQYKSLRYDTVAMRRRLETQLAALAA
;
A
#
# COMPACT_ATOMS: atom_id res chain seq x y z
N MET A 1 -3.95 4.72 15.43
CA MET A 1 -5.15 3.90 15.16
C MET A 1 -5.47 4.10 13.69
N PRO A 2 -5.35 3.10 12.81
CA PRO A 2 -5.70 3.28 11.40
C PRO A 2 -7.22 3.47 11.27
N ASN A 3 -7.63 4.48 10.52
CA ASN A 3 -9.01 4.93 10.39
C ASN A 3 -9.73 3.99 9.40
N ILE A 4 -10.49 3.02 9.92
CA ILE A 4 -11.30 2.11 9.11
C ILE A 4 -12.61 2.84 8.79
N ILE A 5 -12.78 3.24 7.53
CA ILE A 5 -14.06 3.69 6.99
C ILE A 5 -15.00 2.49 7.03
N VAL A 6 -15.97 2.48 7.96
CA VAL A 6 -17.02 1.45 8.01
C VAL A 6 -18.10 1.83 7.00
N PRO A 7 -18.31 1.08 5.91
CA PRO A 7 -19.39 1.38 4.97
C PRO A 7 -20.74 1.06 5.62
N ALA A 8 -21.69 2.00 5.50
CA ALA A 8 -23.08 1.74 5.80
C ALA A 8 -23.65 0.78 4.74
N SER A 9 -24.53 -0.14 5.18
CA SER A 9 -25.28 -1.12 4.38
C SER A 9 -24.49 -2.27 3.74
N GLY A 10 -24.51 -3.44 4.38
CA GLY A 10 -24.58 -4.77 3.74
C GLY A 10 -23.44 -5.24 2.81
N GLU A 11 -22.53 -4.38 2.38
CA GLU A 11 -21.35 -4.74 1.62
C GLU A 11 -20.38 -5.48 2.54
N ALA A 12 -20.09 -6.74 2.21
CA ALA A 12 -19.06 -7.50 2.87
C ALA A 12 -17.77 -6.65 2.91
N LEU A 13 -17.24 -6.40 4.12
CA LEU A 13 -15.96 -5.72 4.32
C LEU A 13 -14.98 -6.25 3.27
N PRO A 14 -14.30 -5.39 2.49
CA PRO A 14 -13.31 -5.86 1.53
C PRO A 14 -12.34 -6.74 2.30
N LYS A 15 -12.35 -8.04 2.01
CA LYS A 15 -11.51 -9.01 2.69
C LYS A 15 -10.09 -8.59 2.35
N ILE A 16 -9.40 -7.91 3.29
CA ILE A 16 -8.04 -7.43 3.09
C ILE A 16 -7.18 -8.67 2.83
N ALA A 17 -7.00 -8.99 1.56
CA ALA A 17 -6.20 -10.10 1.12
C ALA A 17 -4.75 -9.61 1.19
N PHE A 18 -4.03 -10.03 2.21
CA PHE A 18 -2.59 -9.80 2.27
C PHE A 18 -1.91 -10.53 1.13
N ASP A 19 -1.10 -9.81 0.34
CA ASP A 19 -0.22 -10.44 -0.65
C ASP A 19 0.88 -11.23 0.08
N ARG A 20 0.65 -12.53 0.21
CA ARG A 20 1.58 -13.46 0.87
C ARG A 20 2.91 -13.56 0.13
N ALA A 21 2.90 -13.43 -1.20
CA ALA A 21 4.11 -13.51 -2.00
C ALA A 21 4.97 -12.26 -1.76
N ALA A 22 4.37 -11.07 -1.73
CA ALA A 22 5.08 -9.84 -1.38
C ALA A 22 5.67 -9.89 0.04
N ILE A 23 4.89 -10.37 1.02
CA ILE A 23 5.37 -10.53 2.41
C ILE A 23 6.56 -11.50 2.48
N MET A 24 6.51 -12.63 1.77
CA MET A 24 7.61 -13.60 1.75
C MET A 24 8.84 -13.09 1.00
N ASN A 25 8.66 -12.37 -0.11
CA ASN A 25 9.76 -11.75 -0.85
C ASN A 25 10.50 -10.73 0.02
N GLU A 26 9.77 -9.95 0.80
CA GLU A 26 10.34 -8.97 1.72
C GLU A 26 11.10 -9.64 2.88
N ALA A 27 10.54 -10.72 3.44
CA ALA A 27 11.22 -11.55 4.43
C ALA A 27 12.52 -12.17 3.87
N HIS A 28 12.46 -12.66 2.62
CA HIS A 28 13.62 -13.22 1.92
C HIS A 28 14.71 -12.17 1.69
N ARG A 29 14.32 -10.96 1.24
CA ARG A 29 15.23 -9.83 1.07
C ARG A 29 15.95 -9.48 2.37
N TYR A 30 15.21 -9.42 3.48
CA TYR A 30 15.80 -9.22 4.81
C TYR A 30 16.82 -10.32 5.13
N ALA A 31 16.49 -11.60 4.92
CA ALA A 31 17.43 -12.68 5.22
C ALA A 31 18.68 -12.64 4.33
N ARG A 32 18.55 -12.25 3.06
CA ARG A 32 19.69 -12.09 2.13
C ARG A 32 20.60 -10.93 2.53
N MET A 33 20.06 -9.81 3.01
CA MET A 33 20.86 -8.67 3.48
C MET A 33 21.75 -9.00 4.68
N TYR A 34 21.34 -10.00 5.49
CA TYR A 34 22.07 -10.45 6.67
C TYR A 34 22.75 -11.81 6.46
N ALA A 35 22.76 -12.34 5.24
CA ALA A 35 23.41 -13.60 4.91
C ALA A 35 24.93 -13.50 5.17
N GLY A 36 25.49 -14.54 5.80
CA GLY A 36 26.91 -14.58 6.19
C GLY A 36 27.21 -14.02 7.58
N ARG A 37 26.21 -13.58 8.35
CA ARG A 37 26.33 -13.29 9.78
C ARG A 37 26.17 -14.56 10.61
N GLU A 38 26.45 -14.46 11.92
CA GLU A 38 26.37 -15.59 12.88
C GLU A 38 24.98 -16.24 12.98
N TRP A 39 23.93 -15.53 12.56
CA TRP A 39 22.56 -16.03 12.67
C TRP A 39 22.16 -16.89 11.49
N SER A 40 21.52 -18.04 11.79
CA SER A 40 21.00 -18.93 10.77
C SER A 40 19.97 -18.24 9.88
N TYR A 41 19.92 -18.67 8.62
CA TYR A 41 18.97 -18.16 7.63
C TYR A 41 17.50 -18.30 8.08
N SER A 42 17.15 -19.39 8.75
CA SER A 42 15.79 -19.59 9.29
C SER A 42 15.41 -18.54 10.33
N LYS A 43 16.36 -18.13 11.19
CA LYS A 43 16.17 -17.08 12.18
C LYS A 43 15.99 -15.72 11.51
N LEU A 44 16.81 -15.43 10.50
CA LEU A 44 16.72 -14.20 9.73
C LEU A 44 15.39 -14.09 8.95
N ILE A 45 14.94 -15.17 8.32
CA ILE A 45 13.62 -15.22 7.66
C ILE A 45 12.49 -14.97 8.66
N SER A 46 12.57 -15.57 9.85
CA SER A 46 11.53 -15.38 10.89
C SER A 46 11.43 -13.91 11.33
N TRP A 47 12.56 -13.23 11.47
CA TRP A 47 12.60 -11.80 11.79
C TRP A 47 12.09 -10.92 10.65
N GLY A 48 12.54 -11.19 9.42
CA GLY A 48 12.06 -10.50 8.22
C GLY A 48 10.55 -10.67 8.04
N LEU A 49 10.03 -11.87 8.29
CA LEU A 49 8.60 -12.16 8.22
C LEU A 49 7.80 -11.37 9.26
N LYS A 50 8.29 -11.27 10.50
CA LYS A 50 7.65 -10.45 11.55
C LYS A 50 7.61 -8.97 11.17
N ALA A 51 8.69 -8.44 10.59
CA ALA A 51 8.77 -7.06 10.13
C ALA A 51 7.85 -6.78 8.93
N ALA A 52 7.88 -7.66 7.91
CA ALA A 52 7.04 -7.57 6.72
C ALA A 52 5.55 -7.69 7.06
N TRP A 53 5.18 -8.58 7.99
CA TRP A 53 3.81 -8.68 8.50
C TRP A 53 3.37 -7.44 9.25
N LYS A 54 4.25 -6.84 10.05
CA LYS A 54 3.95 -5.57 10.73
C LYS A 54 3.70 -4.47 9.70
N GLN A 55 4.56 -4.32 8.69
CA GLN A 55 4.37 -3.32 7.62
C GLN A 55 3.08 -3.56 6.81
N ALA A 56 2.77 -4.82 6.52
CA ALA A 56 1.53 -5.17 5.82
C ALA A 56 0.28 -4.84 6.67
N LYS A 57 0.35 -5.02 8.00
CA LYS A 57 -0.72 -4.67 8.94
C LYS A 57 -0.82 -3.18 9.24
N ASP A 58 0.31 -2.47 9.30
CA ASP A 58 0.38 -1.02 9.52
C ASP A 58 -0.12 -0.23 8.29
N GLY A 59 -0.43 -0.92 7.19
CA GLY A 59 -1.50 -0.48 6.29
C GLY A 59 -1.07 0.30 5.06
N THR A 60 0.17 0.16 4.60
CA THR A 60 0.58 0.83 3.35
C THR A 60 1.31 -0.11 2.42
N THR A 61 0.53 -1.02 1.81
CA THR A 61 0.97 -1.65 0.56
C THR A 61 1.42 -0.55 -0.41
N PRO A 62 2.46 -0.75 -1.23
CA PRO A 62 2.92 0.27 -2.19
C PRO A 62 1.77 0.79 -3.08
N ALA A 63 0.81 -0.08 -3.40
CA ALA A 63 -0.41 0.27 -4.12
C ALA A 63 -1.34 1.18 -3.30
N GLN A 64 -1.58 0.88 -2.02
CA GLN A 64 -2.36 1.76 -1.12
C GLN A 64 -1.69 3.12 -0.92
N ARG A 65 -0.35 3.20 -0.78
CA ARG A 65 0.36 4.48 -0.71
C ARG A 65 0.17 5.33 -1.95
N ARG A 66 0.24 4.70 -3.12
CA ARG A 66 -0.01 5.40 -4.39
C ARG A 66 -1.47 5.82 -4.51
N ALA A 67 -2.41 4.97 -4.12
CA ALA A 67 -3.83 5.31 -4.13
C ALA A 67 -4.15 6.48 -3.19
N GLU A 68 -3.57 6.51 -1.99
CA GLU A 68 -3.68 7.64 -1.05
C GLU A 68 -3.05 8.91 -1.60
N GLY A 69 -1.86 8.82 -2.22
CA GLY A 69 -1.21 9.95 -2.89
C GLY A 69 -2.05 10.52 -4.04
N ILE A 70 -2.61 9.66 -4.88
CA ILE A 70 -3.49 10.06 -5.99
C ILE A 70 -4.78 10.70 -5.46
N ARG A 71 -5.37 10.19 -4.38
CA ARG A 71 -6.55 10.80 -3.73
C ARG A 71 -6.23 12.18 -3.18
N ALA A 72 -5.10 12.33 -2.48
CA ALA A 72 -4.65 13.63 -1.98
C ALA A 72 -4.38 14.62 -3.13
N GLU A 73 -3.87 14.14 -4.27
CA GLU A 73 -3.67 14.98 -5.45
C GLU A 73 -5.00 15.42 -6.07
N ILE A 74 -5.99 14.55 -6.15
CA ILE A 74 -7.36 14.88 -6.58
C ILE A 74 -7.96 15.95 -5.64
N ASP A 75 -7.84 15.77 -4.33
CA ASP A 75 -8.33 16.75 -3.35
C ASP A 75 -7.61 18.09 -3.47
N ALA A 76 -6.31 18.09 -3.78
CA ALA A 76 -5.53 19.31 -3.99
C ALA A 76 -5.94 20.08 -5.26
N LEU A 77 -6.60 19.42 -6.25
CA LEU A 77 -7.10 20.10 -7.45
C LEU A 77 -8.15 21.17 -7.12
N GLN A 78 -8.88 21.04 -6.00
CA GLN A 78 -9.87 22.04 -5.58
C GLN A 78 -9.24 23.40 -5.26
N TYR A 79 -7.94 23.43 -4.93
CA TYR A 79 -7.19 24.63 -4.60
C TYR A 79 -6.38 25.18 -5.78
N LYS A 80 -6.40 24.52 -6.96
CA LYS A 80 -5.69 25.03 -8.14
C LYS A 80 -6.45 26.19 -8.78
N SER A 81 -5.69 27.16 -9.27
CA SER A 81 -6.22 28.32 -10.00
C SER A 81 -6.88 27.90 -11.32
N LEU A 82 -7.81 28.72 -11.81
CA LEU A 82 -8.52 28.57 -13.09
C LEU A 82 -7.63 28.47 -14.35
N ARG A 83 -6.33 28.73 -14.23
CA ARG A 83 -5.34 28.53 -15.31
C ARG A 83 -5.09 27.07 -15.66
N TYR A 84 -5.50 26.13 -14.81
CA TYR A 84 -5.29 24.70 -15.01
C TYR A 84 -6.60 24.00 -15.39
N ASP A 85 -6.54 23.07 -16.35
CA ASP A 85 -7.64 22.15 -16.64
C ASP A 85 -7.71 21.05 -15.57
N THR A 86 -8.32 21.40 -14.45
CA THR A 86 -8.51 20.50 -13.30
C THR A 86 -9.38 19.30 -13.65
N VAL A 87 -10.25 19.39 -14.66
CA VAL A 87 -11.14 18.30 -15.09
C VAL A 87 -10.35 17.22 -15.82
N ALA A 88 -9.48 17.60 -16.76
CA ALA A 88 -8.60 16.66 -17.44
C ALA A 88 -7.58 16.03 -16.48
N MET A 89 -7.02 16.82 -15.56
CA MET A 89 -6.10 16.32 -14.52
C MET A 89 -6.79 15.31 -13.60
N ARG A 90 -8.02 15.60 -13.15
CA ARG A 90 -8.80 14.69 -12.32
C ARG A 90 -9.08 13.36 -13.02
N ARG A 91 -9.53 13.38 -14.29
CA ARG A 91 -9.80 12.16 -15.07
C ARG A 91 -8.56 11.27 -15.23
N ARG A 92 -7.39 11.87 -15.44
CA ARG A 92 -6.11 11.14 -15.52
C ARG A 92 -5.79 10.45 -14.19
N LEU A 93 -5.96 11.16 -13.06
CA LEU A 93 -5.71 10.62 -11.72
C LEU A 93 -6.70 9.52 -11.35
N GLU A 94 -7.99 9.67 -11.70
CA GLU A 94 -9.02 8.64 -11.51
C GLU A 94 -8.72 7.38 -12.34
N THR A 95 -8.19 7.53 -13.56
CA THR A 95 -7.76 6.40 -14.40
C THR A 95 -6.56 5.67 -13.79
N GLN A 96 -5.60 6.42 -13.22
CA GLN A 96 -4.46 5.82 -12.49
C GLN A 96 -4.91 5.09 -11.22
N LEU A 97 -5.93 5.61 -10.53
CA LEU A 97 -6.53 4.96 -9.38
C LEU A 97 -7.24 3.65 -9.79
N ALA A 98 -8.00 3.68 -10.88
CA ALA A 98 -8.66 2.49 -11.42
C ALA A 98 -7.66 1.42 -11.87
N ALA A 99 -6.54 1.82 -12.49
CA ALA A 99 -5.46 0.91 -12.90
C ALA A 99 -4.69 0.30 -11.71
N LEU A 100 -4.73 0.92 -10.53
CA LEU A 100 -4.17 0.38 -9.29
C LEU A 100 -5.14 -0.57 -8.56
N ALA A 101 -6.41 -0.59 -8.95
CA ALA A 101 -7.46 -1.42 -8.37
C ALA A 101 -7.82 -2.65 -9.22
N ALA A 102 -7.33 -2.72 -10.46
CA ALA A 102 -7.46 -3.84 -11.40
C ALA A 102 -6.26 -4.80 -11.27
#